data_AF-A0A261Q887-F1
#
_entry.id   AF-A0A261Q887-F1
#
_cell.length_a   1.000
_cell.length_b   1.000
_cell.length_c   1.000
_cell.angle_alpha   90.00
_cell.angle_beta   90.00
_cell.angle_gamma   90.00
#
_symmetry.space_group_name_H-M   'P 1'
#
loop_
_entity.id
_entity.type
_entity.pdbx_description
1 polymer ?
#
loop_
_entity_poly.entity_id
_entity_poly.type
_entity_poly.pdbx_seq_one_letter_code
_entity_poly.pdbx_strand_id
1 'polypeptide(L)' 'MTLSALLDRCRAQDAKAQRLLYERYAGRLFRVAQRYMKDRMEAEDRLVSTFQKIFVHLKKWNTKTKPAPGSG' A
#
# COMPACT_ATOMS: atom_id res chain seq x y z
N MET A 1 -8.40 12.42 7.07
CA MET A 1 -7.39 11.46 7.55
C MET A 1 -6.11 11.62 6.74
N THR A 2 -4.97 11.80 7.42
CA THR A 2 -3.63 11.87 6.81
C THR A 2 -3.18 10.51 6.30
N LEU A 3 -2.15 10.47 5.44
CA LEU A 3 -1.61 9.21 4.92
C LEU A 3 -1.00 8.35 6.03
N SER A 4 -0.26 8.95 6.98
CA SER A 4 0.34 8.25 8.12
C SER A 4 -0.73 7.53 8.95
N ALA A 5 -1.77 8.25 9.40
CA ALA A 5 -2.86 7.67 10.18
C ALA A 5 -3.63 6.58 9.41
N LEU A 6 -3.75 6.71 8.08
CA LEU A 6 -4.34 5.67 7.24
C LEU A 6 -3.48 4.40 7.24
N LEU A 7 -2.16 4.54 7.09
CA LEU A 7 -1.22 3.43 7.07
C LEU A 7 -1.13 2.72 8.43
N ASP A 8 -1.20 3.46 9.53
CA ASP A 8 -1.23 2.90 10.89
C ASP A 8 -2.47 2.03 11.12
N ARG A 9 -3.64 2.50 10.65
CA ARG A 9 -4.87 1.70 10.68
C ARG A 9 -4.81 0.48 9.76
N CYS A 10 -4.23 0.61 8.57
CA CYS A 10 -4.00 -0.54 7.68
C CYS A 10 -3.08 -1.59 8.35
N ARG A 11 -2.08 -1.13 9.10
CA ARG A 11 -1.17 -1.99 9.88
C ARG A 11 -1.90 -2.75 10.98
N ALA A 12 -2.89 -2.11 11.61
CA ALA A 12 -3.81 -2.72 12.57
C ALA A 12 -4.88 -3.64 11.93
N GLN A 13 -4.78 -3.93 10.62
CA GLN A 13 -5.73 -4.76 9.86
C GLN A 13 -7.17 -4.22 9.84
N ASP A 14 -7.33 -2.90 9.93
CA ASP A 14 -8.63 -2.24 9.78
C ASP A 14 -9.11 -2.34 8.32
N ALA A 15 -10.18 -3.10 8.09
CA ALA A 15 -10.77 -3.31 6.76
C ALA A 15 -11.25 -2.01 6.10
N LYS A 16 -11.77 -1.05 6.86
CA LYS A 16 -12.20 0.26 6.33
C LYS A 16 -11.00 1.07 5.87
N ALA A 17 -9.89 1.02 6.62
CA ALA A 17 -8.65 1.68 6.22
C ALA A 17 -8.05 1.03 4.97
N GLN A 18 -7.97 -0.30 4.91
CA GLN A 18 -7.46 -1.02 3.74
C GLN A 18 -8.27 -0.70 2.48
N ARG A 19 -9.61 -0.70 2.59
CA ARG A 19 -10.52 -0.30 1.51
C ARG A 19 -10.26 1.14 1.06
N LEU A 20 -10.15 2.09 1.99
CA LEU A 20 -9.90 3.49 1.66
C LEU A 20 -8.53 3.70 0.99
N LEU A 21 -7.49 2.96 1.41
CA LEU A 21 -6.19 2.98 0.74
C LEU A 21 -6.30 2.42 -0.69
N TYR A 22 -7.02 1.32 -0.86
CA TYR A 22 -7.29 0.74 -2.17
C TYR A 22 -8.00 1.74 -3.08
N GLU A 23 -9.15 2.29 -2.68
CA GLU A 23 -9.93 3.24 -3.48
C GLU A 23 -9.11 4.48 -3.89
N ARG A 24 -8.23 4.97 -3.00
CA ARG A 24 -7.41 6.16 -3.24
C ARG A 24 -6.28 5.95 -4.27
N TYR A 25 -5.76 4.73 -4.40
CA TYR A 25 -4.56 4.45 -5.19
C TYR A 25 -4.77 3.44 -6.32
N ALA A 26 -5.82 2.63 -6.27
CA ALA A 26 -6.11 1.59 -7.25
C ALA A 26 -6.20 2.14 -8.67
N GLY A 27 -6.94 3.23 -8.90
CA GLY A 27 -7.06 3.82 -10.24
C GLY A 27 -5.73 4.28 -10.85
N ARG A 28 -4.82 4.83 -10.03
CA ARG A 28 -3.49 5.27 -10.49
C ARG A 28 -2.56 4.08 -10.73
N LEU A 29 -2.52 3.12 -9.81
CA LEU A 29 -1.71 1.92 -9.96
C LEU A 29 -2.19 1.03 -11.11
N PHE A 30 -3.50 0.98 -11.35
CA PHE A 30 -4.08 0.26 -12.48
C PHE A 30 -3.66 0.85 -13.83
N ARG A 31 -3.62 2.19 -13.95
CA ARG A 31 -3.09 2.86 -15.14
C ARG A 31 -1.60 2.54 -15.37
N VAL A 32 -0.83 2.39 -14.30
CA VAL A 32 0.58 1.97 -14.40
C VAL A 32 0.65 0.51 -14.83
N ALA A 33 -0.13 -0.39 -14.22
CA ALA A 33 -0.16 -1.81 -14.58
C ALA A 33 -0.52 -2.03 -16.06
N GLN A 34 -1.49 -1.30 -16.59
CA GLN A 34 -1.87 -1.35 -18.01
C GLN A 34 -0.75 -0.97 -18.99
N ARG A 35 0.30 -0.27 -18.55
CA ARG A 35 1.47 0.02 -19.40
C ARG A 35 2.39 -1.19 -19.57
N TYR A 36 2.27 -2.19 -18.71
CA TYR A 36 3.16 -3.35 -18.66
C TYR A 36 2.45 -4.69 -18.88
N MET A 37 1.14 -4.74 -18.71
CA MET A 37 0.34 -5.96 -18.87
C MET A 37 -0.32 -6.01 -20.25
N LYS A 38 -0.55 -7.22 -20.76
CA LYS A 38 -1.07 -7.43 -22.12
C LYS A 38 -2.55 -7.10 -22.25
N ASP A 39 -3.31 -7.37 -21.20
CA ASP A 39 -4.74 -7.11 -21.16
C ASP A 39 -5.19 -6.57 -19.80
N ARG A 40 -6.44 -6.13 -19.78
CA ARG A 40 -7.10 -5.55 -18.62
C ARG A 40 -7.25 -6.55 -17.47
N MET A 41 -7.57 -7.80 -17.77
CA MET A 41 -7.82 -8.84 -16.75
C MET A 41 -6.54 -9.13 -15.99
N GLU A 42 -5.42 -9.30 -16.70
CA GLU A 42 -4.10 -9.47 -16.12
C GLU A 42 -3.72 -8.25 -15.26
N ALA A 43 -3.99 -7.03 -15.73
CA ALA A 43 -3.75 -5.82 -14.95
C ALA A 43 -4.58 -5.75 -13.65
N GLU A 44 -5.84 -6.18 -13.68
CA GLU A 44 -6.72 -6.24 -12.49
C GLU A 44 -6.21 -7.28 -11.48
N ASP A 45 -5.87 -8.49 -11.93
CA ASP A 45 -5.33 -9.55 -11.06
C ASP A 45 -4.00 -9.13 -10.41
N ARG A 46 -3.10 -8.52 -11.19
CA ARG A 46 -1.82 -8.02 -10.67
C ARG A 46 -2.02 -6.88 -9.69
N LEU A 47 -3.02 -6.02 -9.89
CA LEU A 47 -3.36 -4.95 -8.96
C LEU A 47 -3.81 -5.53 -7.61
N VAL A 48 -4.72 -6.50 -7.62
CA VAL A 48 -5.21 -7.16 -6.40
C VAL A 48 -4.07 -7.81 -5.63
N SER A 49 -3.22 -8.59 -6.32
CA SER A 49 -2.03 -9.22 -5.70
C SER A 49 -1.07 -8.18 -5.11
N THR A 50 -0.90 -7.05 -5.79
CA THR A 50 -0.03 -5.96 -5.31
C THR A 50 -0.56 -5.36 -4.01
N PHE A 51 -1.86 -5.08 -3.91
CA PHE A 51 -2.43 -4.57 -2.66
C PHE A 51 -2.38 -5.58 -1.52
N GLN A 52 -2.62 -6.87 -1.79
CA GLN A 52 -2.41 -7.93 -0.80
C GLN A 52 -0.97 -7.90 -0.26
N LYS A 53 0.03 -7.81 -1.14
CA LYS A 53 1.44 -7.69 -0.75
C LYS A 53 1.69 -6.44 0.08
N ILE A 54 1.15 -5.28 -0.32
CA ILE A 54 1.28 -4.04 0.43
C ILE A 54 0.76 -4.21 1.86
N PHE A 55 -0.44 -4.77 2.05
CA PHE A 55 -1.02 -4.94 3.39
C PHE A 55 -0.24 -5.94 4.24
N VAL A 56 0.25 -7.03 3.65
CA VAL A 56 1.10 -8.02 4.34
C VAL A 56 2.43 -7.39 4.78
N HIS A 57 3.07 -6.60 3.92
CA HIS A 57 4.37 -5.99 4.22
C HIS A 57 4.24 -4.77 5.13
N LEU A 58 3.14 -4.02 5.06
CA LEU A 58 2.84 -2.94 5.99
C LEU A 58 2.81 -3.45 7.43
N LYS A 59 2.31 -4.66 7.67
CA LYS A 59 2.37 -5.30 8.99
C LYS A 59 3.80 -5.62 9.43
N LYS A 60 4.65 -6.09 8.50
CA LYS A 60 6.04 -6.52 8.77
C LYS A 60 7.03 -5.35 8.85
N TRP A 61 6.71 -4.19 8.29
CA TRP A 61 7.62 -3.05 8.20
C TRP A 61 7.85 -2.41 9.57
N ASN A 62 8.79 -2.87 10.38
CA ASN A 62 9.11 -2.17 11.63
C ASN A 62 9.83 -0.87 11.28
N THR A 63 9.24 0.28 11.63
CA THR A 63 9.89 1.58 11.53
C THR A 63 10.96 1.69 12.61
N LYS A 64 12.03 0.89 12.51
CA LYS A 64 13.29 1.26 13.14
C LYS A 64 13.93 2.31 12.24
N THR A 65 13.40 3.52 12.24
CA THR A 65 14.26 4.68 12.04
C THR A 65 15.21 4.66 13.22
N LYS A 66 16.41 4.11 13.01
CA LYS A 66 17.53 4.31 13.92
C LYS A 66 17.63 5.84 14.12
N PRO A 67 17.55 6.38 15.35
CA PRO A 67 17.87 7.78 15.54
C PRO A 67 19.29 7.99 15.00
N ALA A 68 19.45 8.96 14.10
CA ALA A 68 20.77 9.36 13.65
C ALA A 68 21.61 9.73 14.89
N PRO A 69 22.82 9.18 15.05
CA PRO A 69 23.69 9.59 16.15
C PRO A 69 24.23 10.99 15.84
N GLY A 70 23.94 11.97 16.69
CA GLY A 70 24.62 13.27 16.68
C GLY A 70 23.70 14.48 16.59
N SER A 71 23.17 14.89 17.73
CA SER A 71 22.94 16.30 18.05
C SER A 71 23.11 16.46 19.56
N GLY A 72 24.37 16.33 19.97
CA GLY A 72 24.91 16.82 21.24
C GLY A 72 25.96 17.88 20.92
#